data_AF-B7S317-F1
#
_entry.id   AF-B7S317-F1
#
_cell.length_a   1.000
_cell.length_b   1.000
_cell.length_c   1.000
_cell.angle_alpha   90.00
_cell.angle_beta   90.00
_cell.angle_gamma   90.00
#
_symmetry.space_group_name_H-M   'P 1'
#
loop_
_entity.id
_entity.type
_entity.pdbx_description
1 polymer ?
#
loop_
_entity_poly.entity_id
_entity_poly.type
_entity_poly.pdbx_seq_one_letter_code
_entity_poly.pdbx_strand_id
1 'polypeptide(L)'
;MSQAEPPKIEFPCDYPIKVLGRSSEEYRGIILEVFERHAPGFDQQTIQVKDSAKGTFTSLTITITATGEEQLDALHQDLLATGHVKMVI
;
A
#
# COMPACT_ATOMS: atom_id res chain seq x y z
N MET A 1 -20.42 33.74 3.80
CA MET A 1 -19.14 33.16 4.26
C MET A 1 -18.97 31.88 3.50
N SER A 2 -17.95 31.80 2.64
CA SER A 2 -17.70 30.62 1.82
C SER A 2 -17.15 29.53 2.72
N GLN A 3 -18.02 28.64 3.19
CA GLN A 3 -17.59 27.39 3.79
C GLN A 3 -17.04 26.55 2.63
N ALA A 4 -15.72 26.48 2.52
CA ALA A 4 -15.07 25.56 1.62
C ALA A 4 -15.42 24.16 2.11
N GLU A 5 -16.46 23.58 1.51
CA GLU A 5 -16.77 22.17 1.59
C GLU A 5 -15.46 21.45 1.21
N PRO A 6 -14.87 20.64 2.11
CA PRO A 6 -13.67 19.90 1.74
C PRO A 6 -14.02 19.12 0.47
N PRO A 7 -13.15 19.12 -0.56
CA PRO A 7 -13.44 18.41 -1.79
C PRO A 7 -13.87 17.00 -1.39
N LYS A 8 -15.09 16.60 -1.75
CA LYS A 8 -15.55 15.23 -1.54
C LYS A 8 -14.55 14.38 -2.30
N ILE A 9 -13.62 13.77 -1.58
CA ILE A 9 -12.77 12.73 -2.14
C ILE A 9 -13.75 11.63 -2.51
N GLU A 10 -14.09 11.54 -3.78
CA GLU A 10 -15.04 10.57 -4.30
C GLU A 10 -14.31 9.23 -4.36
N PHE A 11 -14.39 8.50 -3.25
CA PHE A 11 -14.05 7.10 -3.25
C PHE A 11 -15.06 6.33 -4.10
N PRO A 12 -14.66 5.32 -4.89
CA PRO A 12 -13.31 4.75 -4.98
C PRO A 12 -12.33 5.57 -5.83
N CYS A 13 -11.12 5.81 -5.32
CA CYS A 13 -10.01 6.42 -6.08
C CYS A 13 -8.81 5.47 -6.13
N ASP A 14 -8.04 5.56 -7.21
CA ASP A 14 -6.80 4.78 -7.37
C ASP A 14 -5.65 5.47 -6.60
N TYR A 15 -5.10 4.78 -5.60
CA TYR A 15 -4.13 5.30 -4.66
C TYR A 15 -2.84 4.45 -4.69
N PRO A 16 -1.72 5.00 -5.18
CA PRO A 16 -0.45 4.29 -5.22
C PRO A 16 0.21 4.31 -3.84
N ILE A 17 0.36 3.13 -3.25
CA ILE A 17 1.04 2.92 -1.98
C ILE A 17 2.42 2.35 -2.25
N LYS A 18 3.45 3.01 -1.73
CA LYS A 18 4.83 2.54 -1.82
C LYS A 18 5.30 2.00 -0.49
N VAL A 19 5.52 0.70 -0.44
CA VAL A 19 5.95 -0.05 0.73
C VAL A 19 7.45 -0.36 0.62
N LEU A 20 8.26 0.27 1.46
CA LEU A 20 9.66 -0.05 1.64
C LEU A 20 9.81 -1.05 2.80
N GLY A 21 10.36 -2.21 2.52
CA GLY A 21 10.59 -3.23 3.54
C GLY A 21 11.86 -4.00 3.29
N ARG A 22 12.13 -4.96 4.17
CA ARG A 22 13.30 -5.83 4.05
C ARG A 22 13.07 -6.81 2.89
N SER A 23 14.08 -6.96 2.01
CA SER A 23 14.00 -7.97 0.95
C SER A 23 13.89 -9.35 1.60
N SER A 24 12.77 -10.03 1.39
CA SER A 24 12.55 -11.41 1.83
C SER A 24 11.63 -12.08 0.83
N GLU A 25 11.81 -13.37 0.56
CA GLU A 25 10.97 -14.09 -0.40
C GLU A 25 9.50 -14.09 0.03
N GLU A 26 9.25 -14.08 1.35
CA GLU A 26 7.91 -14.00 1.93
C GLU A 26 7.33 -12.59 1.96
N TYR A 27 8.17 -11.54 1.86
CA TYR A 27 7.74 -10.14 1.97
C TYR A 27 6.68 -9.78 0.93
N ARG A 28 6.91 -10.20 -0.32
CA ARG A 28 5.97 -9.94 -1.42
C ARG A 28 4.65 -10.69 -1.20
N GLY A 29 4.70 -11.95 -0.75
CA GLY A 29 3.52 -12.76 -0.49
C GLY A 29 2.66 -12.17 0.62
N ILE A 30 3.28 -11.81 1.74
CA ILE A 30 2.59 -11.17 2.86
C ILE A 30 1.93 -9.86 2.41
N ILE A 31 2.66 -9.00 1.71
CA ILE A 31 2.09 -7.74 1.22
C ILE A 31 0.91 -7.97 0.28
N LEU A 32 1.05 -8.89 -0.67
CA LEU A 32 -0.05 -9.24 -1.57
C LEU A 32 -1.29 -9.71 -0.81
N GLU A 33 -1.13 -10.57 0.21
CA GLU A 33 -2.24 -11.01 1.05
C GLU A 33 -2.92 -9.87 1.80
N VAL A 34 -2.14 -8.96 2.40
CA VAL A 34 -2.67 -7.78 3.10
C VAL A 34 -3.46 -6.90 2.11
N PHE A 35 -2.86 -6.59 0.97
CA PHE A 35 -3.49 -5.80 -0.08
C PHE A 35 -4.76 -6.47 -0.63
N GLU A 36 -4.77 -7.79 -0.81
CA GLU A 36 -5.96 -8.52 -1.28
C GLU A 36 -7.10 -8.50 -0.26
N ARG A 37 -6.79 -8.56 1.04
CA ARG A 37 -7.78 -8.47 2.13
C ARG A 37 -8.39 -7.08 2.24
N HIS A 38 -7.59 -6.03 2.11
CA HIS A 38 -8.06 -4.65 2.27
C HIS A 38 -8.62 -4.07 0.97
N ALA A 39 -8.04 -4.39 -0.18
CA ALA A 39 -8.38 -3.85 -1.50
C ALA A 39 -8.58 -4.99 -2.51
N PRO A 40 -9.67 -5.78 -2.39
CA PRO A 40 -9.96 -6.85 -3.35
C PRO A 40 -10.13 -6.26 -4.76
N GLY A 41 -9.33 -6.75 -5.71
CA GLY A 41 -9.32 -6.25 -7.09
C GLY A 41 -8.27 -5.17 -7.39
N PHE A 42 -7.32 -4.93 -6.48
CA PHE A 42 -6.12 -4.15 -6.80
C PHE A 42 -5.33 -4.78 -7.95
N ASP A 43 -4.72 -3.93 -8.78
CA ASP A 43 -4.10 -4.39 -10.01
C ASP A 43 -2.72 -4.99 -9.72
N GLN A 44 -2.65 -6.32 -9.67
CA GLN A 44 -1.40 -7.03 -9.38
C GLN A 44 -0.34 -6.85 -10.49
N GLN A 45 -0.76 -6.41 -11.69
CA GLN A 45 0.16 -6.16 -12.80
C GLN A 45 0.84 -4.80 -12.69
N THR A 46 0.22 -3.84 -12.01
CA THR A 46 0.82 -2.52 -11.74
C THR A 46 1.89 -2.57 -10.64
N ILE A 47 2.02 -3.71 -9.94
CA ILE A 47 2.97 -3.87 -8.85
C ILE A 47 4.40 -3.74 -9.38
N GLN A 48 5.07 -2.67 -8.98
CA GLN A 48 6.48 -2.48 -9.27
C GLN A 48 7.31 -2.89 -8.07
N VAL A 49 8.08 -3.96 -8.25
CA VAL A 49 9.08 -4.41 -7.28
C VAL A 49 10.42 -3.82 -7.68
N LYS A 50 11.06 -3.11 -6.75
CA LYS A 50 12.38 -2.55 -6.93
C LYS A 50 13.28 -2.95 -5.78
N ASP A 51 14.21 -3.85 -6.08
CA ASP A 51 15.23 -4.27 -5.14
C ASP A 51 16.29 -3.19 -4.99
N SER A 52 16.76 -2.99 -3.77
CA SER A 52 17.86 -2.09 -3.50
C SER A 52 19.16 -2.67 -4.03
N ALA A 53 20.12 -1.81 -4.39
CA ALA A 53 21.41 -2.22 -4.96
C ALA A 53 22.20 -3.21 -4.07
N LYS A 54 21.92 -3.25 -2.76
CA LYS A 54 22.53 -4.18 -1.80
C LYS A 54 21.70 -5.43 -1.51
N GLY A 55 20.49 -5.56 -2.06
CA GLY A 55 19.57 -6.67 -1.79
C GLY A 55 19.05 -6.74 -0.35
N THR A 56 19.20 -5.66 0.44
CA THR A 56 18.75 -5.64 1.85
C THR A 56 17.32 -5.13 2.00
N PHE A 57 16.87 -4.27 1.08
CA PHE A 57 15.56 -3.64 1.10
C PHE A 57 14.91 -3.75 -0.27
N THR A 58 13.61 -3.97 -0.30
CA THR A 58 12.79 -3.98 -1.51
C THR A 58 11.69 -2.94 -1.36
N SER A 59 11.56 -2.09 -2.37
CA SER A 59 10.44 -1.16 -2.51
C SER A 59 9.38 -1.80 -3.39
N LEU A 60 8.16 -1.90 -2.90
CA LEU A 60 6.98 -2.28 -3.68
C LEU A 60 6.14 -1.04 -3.89
N THR A 61 5.78 -0.74 -5.14
CA THR A 61 4.75 0.26 -5.45
C THR A 61 3.52 -0.52 -5.89
N ILE A 62 2.42 -0.39 -5.17
CA ILE A 62 1.17 -1.09 -5.42
C ILE A 62 0.06 -0.06 -5.46
N THR A 63 -0.73 -0.08 -6.53
CA THR A 63 -1.87 0.82 -6.64
C THR A 63 -3.13 0.10 -6.22
N ILE A 64 -3.83 0.67 -5.24
CA ILE A 64 -5.09 0.12 -4.73
C ILE A 64 -6.23 1.06 -4.98
N THR A 65 -7.42 0.48 -5.03
CA THR A 65 -8.64 1.24 -4.94
C THR A 65 -8.91 1.61 -3.48
N ALA A 66 -8.56 2.85 -3.12
CA ALA A 66 -8.94 3.42 -1.84
C ALA A 66 -10.45 3.65 -1.84
N THR A 67 -11.16 3.02 -0.92
CA THR A 67 -12.59 3.19 -0.64
C THR A 67 -12.84 4.11 0.55
N GLY A 68 -11.79 4.45 1.31
CA GLY A 68 -11.83 5.36 2.45
C GLY A 68 -10.50 5.46 3.20
N GLU A 69 -10.37 6.45 4.07
CA GLU A 69 -9.18 6.64 4.92
C GLU A 69 -8.99 5.49 5.93
N GLU A 70 -10.10 4.93 6.45
CA GLU A 70 -10.05 3.80 7.40
C GLU A 70 -9.43 2.54 6.79
N GLN A 71 -9.68 2.27 5.50
CA GLN A 71 -9.07 1.14 4.78
C GLN A 71 -7.56 1.35 4.63
N LEU A 72 -7.13 2.57 4.31
CA LEU A 72 -5.72 2.93 4.16
C LEU A 72 -4.98 2.82 5.49
N ASP A 73 -5.57 3.33 6.58
CA ASP A 73 -4.97 3.25 7.91
C ASP A 73 -4.86 1.80 8.38
N ALA A 74 -5.92 0.99 8.19
CA ALA A 74 -5.90 -0.43 8.52
C ALA A 74 -4.82 -1.19 7.73
N LEU A 75 -4.72 -0.94 6.41
CA LEU A 75 -3.68 -1.54 5.57
C LEU A 75 -2.29 -1.07 6.00
N HIS A 76 -2.11 0.20 6.34
CA HIS A 76 -0.84 0.73 6.82
C HIS A 76 -0.41 0.07 8.14
N GLN A 77 -1.34 -0.10 9.09
CA GLN A 77 -1.08 -0.78 10.35
C GLN A 77 -0.77 -2.26 10.15
N ASP A 78 -1.53 -2.97 9.30
CA ASP A 78 -1.32 -4.39 9.04
C ASP A 78 0.04 -4.62 8.36
N LEU A 79 0.40 -3.77 7.39
CA LEU A 79 1.72 -3.74 6.77
C LEU A 79 2.84 -3.55 7.80
N LEU A 80 2.71 -2.58 8.71
CA LEU A 80 3.69 -2.37 9.78
C LEU A 80 3.73 -3.55 10.76
N ALA A 81 2.58 -4.18 11.04
CA ALA A 81 2.45 -5.32 11.93
C ALA A 81 3.13 -6.58 11.38
N THR A 82 3.34 -6.69 10.07
CA THR A 82 4.14 -7.78 9.48
C THR A 82 5.57 -7.83 10.00
N GLY A 83 6.11 -6.71 10.51
CA GLY A 83 7.51 -6.61 10.97
C GLY A 83 8.56 -6.60 9.85
N HIS A 84 8.15 -6.80 8.60
CA HIS A 84 9.01 -6.75 7.41
C HIS A 84 9.00 -5.38 6.72
N VAL A 85 7.92 -4.61 6.92
CA VAL A 85 7.77 -3.25 6.40
C VAL A 85 8.51 -2.27 7.30
N LYS A 86 9.26 -1.38 6.68
CA LYS A 86 10.03 -0.33 7.36
C LYS A 86 9.42 1.04 7.20
N MET A 87 8.78 1.29 6.05
CA MET A 87 8.17 2.57 5.73
C MET A 87 7.11 2.39 4.64
N VAL A 88 6.00 3.13 4.74
CA VAL A 88 4.97 3.23 3.71
C VAL A 88 4.81 4.70 3.33
N ILE A 89 4.69 4.98 2.03
CA ILE A 89 4.67 6.33 1.44
C ILE A 89 3.60 6.41 0.37
#